data_AF-A0A8S3KEF8-F1
#
_entry.id   AF-A0A8S3KEF8-F1
#
_cell.length_a   1.000
_cell.length_b   1.000
_cell.length_c   1.000
_cell.angle_alpha   90.00
_cell.angle_beta   90.00
_cell.angle_gamma   90.00
#
_symmetry.space_group_name_H-M   'P 1'
#
loop_
_entity.id
_entity.type
_entity.pdbx_description
1 polymer ?
#
loop_
_entity_poly.entity_id
_entity_poly.type
_entity_poly.pdbx_seq_one_letter_code
_entity_poly.pdbx_strand_id
1 'polypeptide(L)'
;QCKFILAGVSILLSLVVGINIGVIVYNRKSKSSTIEIQAYKILENNPLIDGHNDLAILIRENFQNKTNDLDLYNMAQYHLVEYTPSPTDITRLRQRQVGGQ
;
A
#
# COMPACT_ATOMS: atom_id res chain seq x y z
N GLN A 1 -42.21 -31.07 33.35
CA GLN A 1 -42.44 -30.07 32.27
C GLN A 1 -41.57 -28.82 32.45
N CYS A 2 -41.52 -28.15 33.61
CA CYS A 2 -40.62 -26.99 33.85
C CYS A 2 -39.13 -27.23 33.54
N LYS A 3 -38.59 -28.41 33.86
CA LYS A 3 -37.17 -28.74 33.62
C LYS A 3 -36.78 -28.74 32.12
N PHE A 4 -37.71 -29.15 31.24
CA PHE A 4 -37.48 -29.16 29.79
C PHE A 4 -37.54 -27.76 29.18
N ILE A 5 -38.43 -26.90 29.70
CA ILE A 5 -38.55 -25.49 29.26
C ILE A 5 -37.30 -24.71 29.67
N LEU A 6 -36.83 -24.88 30.91
CA LEU A 6 -35.59 -24.25 31.39
C LEU A 6 -34.35 -24.68 30.59
N ALA A 7 -34.25 -25.97 30.25
CA ALA A 7 -33.17 -26.48 29.42
C ALA A 7 -33.20 -25.88 28.00
N GLY A 8 -34.38 -25.79 27.37
CA GLY A 8 -34.55 -25.19 26.04
C GLY A 8 -34.17 -23.71 25.98
N VAL A 9 -34.56 -22.92 26.99
CA VAL A 9 -34.22 -21.49 27.08
C VAL A 9 -32.71 -21.28 27.25
N SER A 10 -32.05 -22.11 28.08
CA SER A 10 -30.60 -22.08 28.28
C SER A 10 -29.81 -22.35 26.98
N ILE A 11 -30.26 -23.33 26.19
CA ILE A 11 -29.63 -23.66 24.90
C ILE A 11 -29.78 -22.50 23.91
N LEU A 12 -30.97 -21.90 23.82
CA LEU A 12 -31.18 -20.74 22.96
C LEU A 12 -30.31 -19.54 23.35
N LEU A 13 -30.21 -19.24 24.65
CA LEU A 13 -29.38 -18.14 25.15
C LEU A 13 -27.90 -18.35 24.84
N SER A 14 -27.38 -19.55 25.07
CA SER A 14 -25.99 -19.88 24.78
C SER A 14 -25.66 -19.81 23.28
N LEU A 15 -26.58 -20.23 22.42
CA LEU A 15 -26.46 -20.09 20.96
C LEU A 15 -26.38 -18.62 20.53
N VAL A 16 -27.30 -17.78 21.03
CA VAL A 16 -27.31 -16.34 20.71
C VAL A 16 -26.02 -15.68 21.17
N VAL A 17 -25.57 -15.95 22.39
CA VAL A 17 -24.32 -15.39 22.93
C VAL A 17 -23.11 -15.87 22.11
N GLY A 18 -23.03 -17.17 21.80
CA GLY A 18 -21.94 -17.75 21.02
C GLY A 18 -21.82 -17.14 19.62
N ILE A 19 -22.95 -16.94 18.93
CA ILE A 19 -22.98 -16.29 17.61
C ILE A 19 -22.48 -14.85 17.71
N ASN A 20 -22.96 -14.07 18.68
CA ASN A 20 -22.55 -12.68 18.85
C ASN A 20 -21.04 -12.56 19.15
N ILE A 21 -20.50 -13.41 20.03
CA ILE A 21 -19.07 -13.43 20.33
C ILE A 21 -18.27 -13.84 19.08
N GLY A 22 -18.73 -14.86 18.34
CA GLY A 22 -18.10 -15.31 17.10
C GLY A 22 -17.99 -14.21 16.04
N VAL A 23 -19.06 -13.44 15.84
CA VAL A 23 -19.09 -12.29 14.92
C VAL A 23 -18.09 -11.21 15.36
N ILE A 24 -18.03 -10.88 16.66
CA ILE A 24 -17.09 -9.89 17.19
C ILE A 24 -15.63 -10.31 16.97
N VAL A 25 -15.30 -11.58 17.24
CA VAL A 25 -13.94 -12.12 17.07
C VAL A 25 -13.56 -12.16 15.59
N TYR A 26 -14.47 -12.59 14.72
CA TYR A 26 -14.26 -12.62 13.28
C TYR A 26 -13.96 -11.22 12.72
N ASN A 27 -14.74 -10.21 13.12
CA ASN A 27 -14.56 -8.83 12.69
C ASN A 27 -13.27 -8.17 13.23
N ARG A 28 -12.73 -8.65 14.37
CA ARG A 28 -11.42 -8.17 14.86
C ARG A 28 -10.27 -8.74 14.05
N LYS A 29 -10.35 -10.01 13.65
CA LYS A 29 -9.30 -10.67 12.85
C LYS A 29 -9.14 -10.03 11.47
N SER A 30 -10.22 -9.51 10.88
CA SER A 30 -10.17 -8.88 9.56
C SER A 30 -9.62 -7.44 9.56
N LYS A 31 -9.47 -6.80 10.72
CA LYS A 31 -9.13 -5.37 10.83
C LYS A 31 -7.67 -5.09 11.21
N SER A 32 -6.74 -5.98 10.87
CA SER A 32 -5.31 -5.71 10.98
C SER A 32 -4.75 -5.29 9.63
N SER A 33 -4.86 -4.01 9.27
CA SER A 33 -4.12 -3.49 8.12
C SER A 33 -2.65 -3.37 8.48
N THR A 34 -1.76 -3.86 7.62
CA THR A 34 -0.31 -3.69 7.79
C THR A 34 0.05 -2.19 7.84
N ILE A 35 1.20 -1.86 8.43
CA ILE A 35 1.74 -0.49 8.43
C ILE A 35 1.84 0.05 7.00
N GLU A 36 2.24 -0.80 6.06
CA GLU A 36 2.31 -0.48 4.63
C GLU A 36 0.96 -0.04 4.05
N ILE A 37 -0.12 -0.79 4.30
CA ILE A 37 -1.47 -0.42 3.84
C ILE A 37 -1.89 0.95 4.43
N GLN A 38 -1.52 1.23 5.67
CA GLN A 38 -1.81 2.52 6.29
C GLN A 38 -1.00 3.65 5.64
N ALA A 39 0.27 3.42 5.33
CA ALA A 39 1.11 4.39 4.63
C ALA A 39 0.53 4.74 3.24
N TYR A 40 0.17 3.73 2.43
CA TYR A 40 -0.45 3.97 1.13
C TYR A 40 -1.77 4.76 1.24
N LYS A 41 -2.62 4.45 2.23
CA LYS A 41 -3.86 5.20 2.47
C LYS A 41 -3.63 6.68 2.81
N ILE A 42 -2.57 6.98 3.56
CA ILE A 42 -2.22 8.38 3.88
C ILE A 42 -1.77 9.09 2.61
N LEU A 43 -0.91 8.45 1.82
CA LEU A 43 -0.34 8.98 0.59
C LEU A 43 -1.38 9.17 -0.54
N GLU A 44 -2.50 8.42 -0.53
CA GLU A 44 -3.63 8.63 -1.47
C GLU A 44 -4.17 10.07 -1.44
N ASN A 45 -4.20 10.69 -0.25
CA ASN A 45 -4.72 12.05 -0.07
C ASN A 45 -3.61 13.08 0.21
N ASN A 46 -2.40 12.61 0.54
CA ASN A 46 -1.24 13.45 0.86
C ASN A 46 -0.03 12.94 0.07
N PRO A 47 0.03 13.19 -1.25
CA PRO A 47 1.15 12.73 -2.07
C PRO A 47 2.50 13.20 -1.51
N LEU A 48 3.51 12.33 -1.61
CA LEU A 48 4.86 12.65 -1.12
C LEU A 48 5.44 13.84 -1.90
N ILE A 49 6.08 14.76 -1.19
CA ILE A 49 6.90 15.82 -1.76
C ILE A 49 8.35 15.50 -1.39
N ASP A 50 9.13 15.11 -2.37
CA ASP A 50 10.57 14.88 -2.19
C ASP A 50 11.35 16.17 -2.51
N GLY A 51 12.40 16.44 -1.74
CA GLY A 51 13.14 17.70 -1.79
C GLY A 51 14.41 17.65 -2.64
N HIS A 52 14.83 16.46 -3.08
CA HIS A 52 16.08 16.31 -3.83
C HIS A 52 16.08 15.05 -4.71
N ASN A 53 16.10 15.24 -6.03
CA ASN A 53 16.21 14.14 -7.00
C ASN A 53 17.22 14.46 -8.10
N ASP A 54 18.20 13.57 -8.25
CA ASP A 54 19.34 13.74 -9.15
C ASP A 54 19.08 13.31 -10.61
N LEU A 55 17.82 13.08 -10.99
CA LEU A 55 17.45 12.68 -12.35
C LEU A 55 18.02 13.64 -13.41
N ALA A 56 18.10 14.94 -13.13
CA ALA A 56 18.68 15.92 -14.05
C ALA A 56 20.20 15.71 -14.26
N ILE A 57 20.94 15.40 -13.20
CA ILE A 57 22.38 15.09 -13.29
C ILE A 57 22.56 13.81 -14.10
N LEU A 58 21.75 12.79 -13.80
CA LEU A 58 21.75 11.52 -14.49
C LEU A 58 21.48 11.68 -16.00
N ILE A 59 20.49 12.49 -16.38
CA ILE A 59 20.19 12.80 -17.78
C ILE A 59 21.38 13.50 -18.46
N ARG A 60 22.02 14.44 -17.77
CA ARG A 60 23.19 15.15 -18.27
C ARG A 60 24.36 14.20 -18.53
N GLU A 61 24.66 13.32 -17.58
CA GLU A 61 25.83 12.43 -17.65
C GLU A 61 25.65 11.29 -18.66
N ASN A 62 24.45 10.72 -18.75
CA ASN A 62 24.20 9.53 -19.58
C ASN A 62 23.69 9.86 -20.98
N PHE A 63 22.95 10.96 -21.13
CA PHE A 63 22.25 11.28 -22.37
C PHE A 63 22.64 12.64 -22.94
N GLN A 64 23.59 13.35 -22.31
CA GLN A 64 24.02 14.68 -22.76
C GLN A 64 22.84 15.66 -22.92
N ASN A 65 21.83 15.54 -22.05
CA ASN A 65 20.58 16.29 -22.12
C ASN A 65 19.75 16.08 -23.41
N LYS A 66 19.99 15.01 -24.18
CA LYS A 66 19.18 14.65 -25.34
C LYS A 66 17.91 13.92 -24.90
N THR A 67 16.86 14.69 -24.64
CA THR A 67 15.58 14.17 -24.13
C THR A 67 14.74 13.42 -25.18
N ASN A 68 15.03 13.58 -26.47
CA ASN A 68 14.27 12.93 -27.53
C ASN A 68 14.49 11.42 -27.59
N ASP A 69 15.64 10.95 -27.07
CA ASP A 69 16.02 9.54 -27.06
C ASP A 69 15.68 8.86 -25.71
N LEU A 70 15.01 9.58 -24.81
CA LEU A 70 14.75 9.19 -23.43
C LEU A 70 13.29 8.76 -23.23
N ASP A 71 13.09 7.51 -22.85
CA ASP A 71 11.81 7.04 -22.30
C ASP A 71 11.78 7.23 -20.78
N LEU A 72 11.18 8.34 -20.33
CA LEU A 72 11.00 8.65 -18.91
C LEU A 72 10.01 7.71 -18.20
N TYR A 73 9.18 6.96 -18.92
CA TYR A 73 8.22 6.03 -18.32
C TYR A 73 8.85 4.74 -17.83
N ASN A 74 9.97 4.35 -18.44
CA ASN A 74 10.66 3.11 -18.14
C ASN A 74 12.18 3.32 -18.11
N MET A 75 12.66 4.28 -17.31
CA MET A 75 14.10 4.52 -17.24
C MET A 75 14.89 3.43 -16.52
N ALA A 76 14.21 2.58 -15.75
CA ALA A 76 14.81 1.42 -15.09
C ALA A 76 15.51 0.46 -16.05
N GLN A 77 15.17 0.48 -17.34
CA GLN A 77 15.80 -0.37 -18.35
C GLN A 77 17.19 0.16 -18.79
N TYR A 78 17.47 1.45 -18.59
CA TYR A 78 18.76 2.03 -18.93
C TYR A 78 19.77 1.66 -17.84
N HIS A 79 20.90 1.10 -18.26
CA HIS A 79 22.08 0.94 -17.40
C HIS A 79 22.85 2.25 -17.45
N LEU A 80 22.82 2.99 -16.35
CA LEU A 80 23.43 4.32 -16.25
C LEU A 80 24.87 4.21 -15.75
N VAL A 81 25.55 5.34 -15.58
CA VAL A 81 26.91 5.39 -14.99
C VAL A 81 26.94 4.50 -13.73
N GLU A 82 27.90 3.57 -13.70
CA GLU A 82 28.03 2.46 -12.73
C GLU A 82 27.14 1.21 -12.91
N TYR A 83 26.53 1.01 -14.10
CA TYR A 83 25.64 -0.13 -14.40
C TYR A 83 24.40 -0.23 -13.50
N THR A 84 24.04 0.86 -12.84
CA THR A 84 22.85 0.90 -11.99
C THR A 84 21.63 1.33 -12.82
N PRO A 85 20.48 0.65 -12.67
CA PRO A 85 19.21 1.13 -13.19
C PRO A 85 18.87 2.52 -12.65
N SER A 86 18.21 3.37 -13.44
CA SER A 86 17.66 4.63 -12.92
C SER A 86 16.82 4.38 -11.66
N PRO A 87 17.05 5.11 -10.55
CA PRO A 87 16.20 5.01 -9.38
C PRO A 87 14.83 5.67 -9.61
N THR A 88 14.73 6.53 -10.64
CA THR A 88 13.56 7.34 -10.95
C THR A 88 13.06 7.09 -12.37
N ASP A 89 11.77 6.80 -12.49
CA ASP A 89 10.99 6.82 -13.72
C ASP A 89 9.52 7.17 -13.37
N ILE A 90 8.72 7.55 -14.37
CA ILE A 90 7.33 7.98 -14.14
C ILE A 90 6.50 6.85 -13.52
N THR A 91 6.75 5.60 -13.91
CA THR A 91 6.01 4.44 -13.39
C THR A 91 6.23 4.28 -11.88
N ARG A 92 7.48 4.38 -11.43
CA ARG A 92 7.87 4.28 -10.01
C ARG A 92 7.40 5.48 -9.19
N LEU A 93 7.45 6.70 -9.74
CA LEU A 93 6.92 7.89 -9.07
C LEU A 93 5.42 7.76 -8.79
N ARG A 94 4.66 7.25 -9.77
CA ARG A 94 3.23 6.96 -9.61
C ARG A 94 2.95 5.85 -8.60
N GLN A 95 3.69 4.74 -8.67
CA GLN A 95 3.56 3.61 -7.73
C GLN A 95 3.81 4.05 -6.28
N ARG A 96 4.69 5.03 -6.06
CA ARG A 96 5.06 5.55 -4.73
C ARG A 96 4.28 6.80 -4.33
N GLN A 97 3.28 7.22 -5.11
CA GLN A 97 2.41 8.36 -4.83
C GLN A 97 3.19 9.67 -4.58
N VAL A 98 4.26 9.89 -5.35
CA VAL A 98 5.01 11.16 -5.35
C VAL A 98 4.19 12.20 -6.12
N GLY A 99 3.83 13.30 -5.47
CA GLY A 99 3.09 14.42 -6.08
C GLY A 99 3.90 15.69 -6.24
N GLY A 100 5.08 15.79 -5.61
CA GLY A 100 6.04 16.88 -5.78
C GLY A 100 7.47 16.35 -5.71
N GLN A 101 8.39 17.01 -6.43
CA GLN A 101 9.77 16.57 -6.61
C GLN A 101 10.72 17.75 -6.75
#